data_AF-A0A7J9HS55-F1
#
_entry.id   AF-A0A7J9HS55-F1
#
_cell.length_a   1.000
_cell.length_b   1.000
_cell.length_c   1.000
_cell.angle_alpha   90.00
_cell.angle_beta   90.00
_cell.angle_gamma   90.00
#
_symmetry.space_group_name_H-M   'P 1'
#
loop_
_entity.id
_entity.type
_entity.pdbx_description
1 polymer ?
#
loop_
_entity_poly.entity_id
_entity_poly.type
_entity_poly.pdbx_seq_one_letter_code
_entity_poly.pdbx_strand_id
1 'polypeptide(L)'
;MVTPFYPMASMVWFQCVFAGITLVILAGSVLGRMSFKAWMAFVPLWLTFCYTVGAFSLWGGGFLFHWGVMDYSGGYVIHLSSGIAGFTAAYWVGPRSKKDRERFPPNNVLLMLAGAGLLWMGWAGFNGGDPYSANVDSSMAVLNTNICAATSLLVWTWLDVIFFKKPSVIGAVQGMITGLVSITPGAGLVQGWAAIVFGILSGSVPWFTMMIVHKRWSLLQHIDDTLGVFHTHAIAGILGGVLTGLFAEPQLCAMFLPVVNSKGGVYGGSGGIQILKQLAGGASIIGWNLVVTSIICVAINLIVPLRMTEEQLMIGDDAVHGEEAYALWDDGEKYDSTRHGQYSDDTSHNKASIGATQVV
;
A
#
# COMPACT_ATOMS: atom_id res chain seq x y z
N MET A 1 26.81 -19.25 -18.83
CA MET A 1 25.56 -18.53 -18.51
C MET A 1 24.94 -19.29 -17.35
N VAL A 2 24.87 -18.71 -16.15
CA VAL A 2 24.21 -19.38 -15.02
C VAL A 2 22.71 -19.31 -15.31
N THR A 3 22.07 -20.45 -15.55
CA THR A 3 20.62 -20.53 -15.72
C THR A 3 19.94 -20.21 -14.38
N PRO A 4 19.00 -19.26 -14.31
CA PRO A 4 18.22 -19.03 -13.10
C PRO A 4 17.52 -20.34 -12.68
N PHE A 5 17.41 -20.59 -11.37
CA PHE A 5 16.74 -21.78 -10.85
C PHE A 5 15.21 -21.76 -10.99
N TYR A 6 14.65 -20.78 -11.71
CA TYR A 6 13.22 -20.59 -11.90
C TYR A 6 12.88 -20.24 -13.37
N PRO A 7 11.73 -20.70 -13.91
CA PRO A 7 11.26 -20.32 -15.23
C PRO A 7 10.93 -18.83 -15.34
N MET A 8 11.13 -18.24 -16.53
CA MET A 8 10.80 -16.82 -16.77
C MET A 8 9.34 -16.48 -16.48
N ALA A 9 8.41 -17.38 -16.79
CA ALA A 9 6.99 -17.19 -16.50
C ALA A 9 6.71 -17.02 -15.00
N SER A 10 7.44 -17.74 -14.14
CA SER A 10 7.32 -17.61 -12.68
C SER A 10 7.77 -16.23 -12.21
N MET A 11 8.88 -15.72 -12.76
CA MET A 11 9.36 -14.36 -12.48
C MET A 11 8.31 -13.32 -12.90
N VAL A 12 7.83 -13.41 -14.15
CA VAL A 12 6.86 -12.46 -14.70
C VAL A 12 5.62 -12.40 -13.83
N TRP A 13 5.07 -13.56 -13.43
CA TRP A 13 3.90 -13.59 -12.56
C TRP A 13 4.20 -13.02 -11.17
N PHE A 14 5.31 -13.41 -10.54
CA PHE A 14 5.69 -12.93 -9.21
C PHE A 14 5.78 -11.39 -9.18
N GLN A 15 6.50 -10.79 -10.12
CA GLN A 15 6.65 -9.33 -10.20
C GLN A 15 5.36 -8.63 -10.69
N CYS A 16 4.53 -9.28 -11.51
CA CYS A 16 3.22 -8.76 -11.90
C CYS A 16 2.31 -8.54 -10.68
N VAL A 17 2.34 -9.46 -9.71
CA VAL A 17 1.55 -9.32 -8.48
C VAL A 17 2.04 -8.14 -7.64
N PHE A 18 3.36 -7.93 -7.54
CA PHE A 18 3.94 -6.78 -6.85
C PHE A 18 3.54 -5.45 -7.49
N ALA A 19 3.56 -5.38 -8.82
CA ALA A 19 3.07 -4.25 -9.59
C ALA A 19 1.59 -3.94 -9.28
N GLY A 20 0.72 -4.96 -9.32
CA GLY A 20 -0.70 -4.82 -9.01
C GLY A 20 -0.97 -4.35 -7.58
N ILE A 21 -0.29 -4.94 -6.58
CA ILE A 21 -0.42 -4.56 -5.17
C ILE A 21 -0.03 -3.09 -4.96
N THR A 22 1.04 -2.64 -5.62
CA THR A 22 1.54 -1.25 -5.48
C THR A 22 0.47 -0.22 -5.90
N LEU A 23 -0.24 -0.49 -6.99
CA LEU A 23 -1.34 0.36 -7.47
C LEU A 23 -2.52 0.37 -6.50
N VAL A 24 -2.87 -0.77 -5.91
CA VAL A 24 -3.96 -0.86 -4.92
C VAL A 24 -3.61 -0.12 -3.63
N ILE A 25 -2.36 -0.17 -3.18
CA ILE A 25 -1.88 0.62 -2.03
C ILE A 25 -2.02 2.12 -2.33
N LEU A 26 -1.55 2.56 -3.50
CA LEU A 26 -1.67 3.95 -3.95
C LEU A 26 -3.14 4.39 -4.02
N ALA A 27 -4.02 3.54 -4.54
CA ALA A 27 -5.46 3.80 -4.64
C ALA A 27 -6.04 4.21 -3.27
N GLY A 28 -5.54 3.60 -2.19
CA GLY A 28 -5.91 3.91 -0.80
C GLY A 28 -5.80 5.39 -0.43
N SER A 29 -4.90 6.16 -1.06
CA SER A 29 -4.81 7.60 -0.85
C SER A 29 -5.87 8.39 -1.59
N VAL A 30 -6.37 7.88 -2.73
CA VAL A 30 -7.27 8.56 -3.67
C VAL A 30 -8.74 8.08 -3.62
N LEU A 31 -9.03 7.09 -2.77
CA LEU A 31 -10.37 6.54 -2.54
C LEU A 31 -11.41 7.61 -2.18
N GLY A 32 -12.63 7.38 -2.69
CA GLY A 32 -13.81 8.18 -2.39
C GLY A 32 -13.90 9.54 -3.09
N ARG A 33 -12.93 9.91 -3.95
CA ARG A 33 -13.12 11.12 -4.79
C ARG A 33 -12.46 11.15 -6.15
N MET A 34 -11.46 10.30 -6.43
CA MET A 34 -10.81 10.34 -7.74
C MET A 34 -11.77 9.82 -8.81
N SER A 35 -11.83 10.50 -9.94
CA SER A 35 -12.60 10.07 -11.11
C SER A 35 -12.09 8.70 -11.59
N PHE A 36 -13.00 7.75 -11.80
CA PHE A 36 -12.62 6.43 -12.33
C PHE A 36 -11.97 6.50 -13.72
N LYS A 37 -12.43 7.43 -14.57
CA LYS A 37 -11.80 7.68 -15.87
C LYS A 37 -10.36 8.18 -15.71
N ALA A 38 -10.13 9.07 -14.74
CA ALA A 38 -8.78 9.52 -14.42
C ALA A 38 -7.93 8.38 -13.84
N TRP A 39 -8.50 7.53 -12.98
CA TRP A 39 -7.83 6.34 -12.44
C TRP A 39 -7.40 5.34 -13.52
N MET A 40 -8.30 5.05 -14.49
CA MET A 40 -8.00 4.17 -15.62
C MET A 40 -6.84 4.67 -16.48
N ALA A 41 -6.70 5.99 -16.65
CA ALA A 41 -5.56 6.59 -17.34
C ALA A 41 -4.30 6.61 -16.45
N PHE A 42 -4.47 6.90 -15.16
CA PHE A 42 -3.39 7.01 -14.18
C PHE A 42 -2.64 5.70 -14.00
N VAL A 43 -3.36 4.58 -13.86
CA VAL A 43 -2.77 3.26 -13.58
C VAL A 43 -1.68 2.86 -14.59
N PRO A 44 -1.93 2.77 -15.91
CA PRO A 44 -0.90 2.36 -16.87
C PRO A 44 0.24 3.39 -16.99
N LEU A 45 -0.06 4.69 -16.87
CA LEU A 45 0.95 5.74 -16.92
C LEU A 45 1.90 5.66 -15.71
N TRP A 46 1.34 5.56 -14.51
CA TRP A 46 2.11 5.51 -13.27
C TRP A 46 2.89 4.20 -13.16
N LEU A 47 2.28 3.07 -13.56
CA LEU A 47 2.97 1.80 -13.61
C LEU A 47 4.21 1.88 -14.52
N THR A 48 4.06 2.46 -15.71
CA THR A 48 5.15 2.58 -16.70
C THR A 48 6.24 3.56 -16.27
N PHE A 49 5.85 4.77 -15.85
CA PHE A 49 6.81 5.87 -15.65
C PHE A 49 7.32 5.99 -14.21
N CYS A 50 6.63 5.43 -13.22
CA CYS A 50 7.06 5.44 -11.82
C CYS A 50 7.48 4.05 -11.34
N TYR A 51 6.56 3.08 -11.33
CA TYR A 51 6.83 1.76 -10.75
C TYR A 51 7.95 1.03 -11.48
N THR A 52 7.87 0.92 -12.82
CA THR A 52 8.89 0.25 -13.62
C THR A 52 10.26 0.91 -13.43
N VAL A 53 10.34 2.23 -13.40
CA VAL A 53 11.62 2.93 -13.18
C VAL A 53 12.21 2.61 -11.80
N GLY A 54 11.39 2.64 -10.75
CA GLY A 54 11.81 2.25 -9.41
C GLY A 54 12.27 0.79 -9.33
N ALA A 55 11.46 -0.12 -9.87
CA ALA A 55 11.74 -1.56 -9.90
C ALA A 55 13.03 -1.87 -10.67
N PHE A 56 13.24 -1.29 -11.85
CA PHE A 56 14.48 -1.52 -12.59
C PHE A 56 15.70 -0.86 -11.95
N SER A 57 15.51 0.24 -11.21
CA SER A 57 16.61 0.88 -10.46
C SER A 57 17.12 0.03 -9.30
N LEU A 58 16.23 -0.67 -8.58
CA LEU A 58 16.53 -1.41 -7.36
C LEU A 58 16.60 -2.93 -7.53
N TRP A 59 15.86 -3.52 -8.47
CA TRP A 59 15.77 -4.97 -8.65
C TRP A 59 16.21 -5.44 -10.03
N GLY A 60 15.91 -4.67 -11.08
CA GLY A 60 16.26 -5.01 -12.46
C GLY A 60 17.73 -4.85 -12.83
N GLY A 61 18.65 -4.81 -11.85
CA GLY A 61 20.07 -4.58 -12.09
C GLY A 61 20.43 -3.11 -12.38
N GLY A 62 19.63 -2.15 -11.91
CA GLY A 62 19.86 -0.73 -12.14
C GLY A 62 20.91 -0.10 -11.22
N PHE A 63 21.01 1.23 -11.31
CA PHE A 63 22.08 1.98 -10.65
C PHE A 63 22.01 1.93 -9.11
N LEU A 64 20.81 1.90 -8.49
CA LEU A 64 20.70 1.81 -7.03
C LEU A 64 21.10 0.41 -6.54
N PHE A 65 20.72 -0.63 -7.26
CA PHE A 65 21.13 -2.00 -6.99
C PHE A 65 22.67 -2.14 -7.04
N HIS A 66 23.30 -1.65 -8.12
CA HIS A 66 24.76 -1.68 -8.26
C HIS A 66 25.50 -0.77 -7.28
N TRP A 67 24.86 0.31 -6.82
CA TRP A 67 25.42 1.14 -5.75
C TRP A 67 25.33 0.46 -4.37
N GLY A 68 24.47 -0.55 -4.23
CA GLY A 68 24.31 -1.37 -3.03
C GLY A 68 23.21 -0.86 -2.11
N VAL A 69 22.16 -0.24 -2.63
CA VAL A 69 20.92 -0.01 -1.87
C VAL A 69 20.23 -1.35 -1.68
N MET A 70 19.89 -1.66 -0.42
CA MET A 70 19.17 -2.86 -0.04
C MET A 70 17.68 -2.59 -0.04
N ASP A 71 16.96 -3.25 -0.93
CA ASP A 71 15.50 -3.28 -0.91
C ASP A 71 15.06 -4.70 -1.24
N TYR A 72 15.02 -5.56 -0.21
CA TYR A 72 14.76 -6.99 -0.35
C TYR A 72 13.44 -7.23 -1.10
N SER A 73 12.27 -7.02 -0.47
CA SER A 73 10.98 -7.28 -1.14
C SER A 73 10.14 -6.04 -1.44
N GLY A 74 10.70 -4.82 -1.38
CA GLY A 74 10.00 -3.61 -1.88
C GLY A 74 9.57 -2.62 -0.83
N GLY A 75 10.37 -2.42 0.21
CA GLY A 75 10.27 -1.26 1.08
C GLY A 75 10.29 0.05 0.28
N TYR A 76 11.12 0.14 -0.76
CA TYR A 76 11.19 1.31 -1.60
C TYR A 76 10.37 1.19 -2.89
N VAL A 77 10.52 0.10 -3.64
CA VAL A 77 9.81 -0.08 -4.93
C VAL A 77 8.29 -0.11 -4.77
N ILE A 78 7.79 -0.69 -3.68
CA ILE A 78 6.35 -0.86 -3.44
C ILE A 78 5.88 0.18 -2.44
N HIS A 79 6.32 0.12 -1.19
CA HIS A 79 5.69 0.88 -0.11
C HIS A 79 6.05 2.37 -0.12
N LEU A 80 7.32 2.72 -0.24
CA LEU A 80 7.72 4.13 -0.35
C LEU A 80 7.18 4.77 -1.62
N SER A 81 7.33 4.08 -2.75
CA SER A 81 6.84 4.52 -4.06
C SER A 81 5.33 4.81 -4.04
N SER A 82 4.52 3.82 -3.67
CA SER A 82 3.06 3.98 -3.60
C SER A 82 2.61 4.98 -2.56
N GLY A 83 3.24 5.04 -1.39
CA GLY A 83 2.86 5.98 -0.34
C GLY A 83 3.15 7.44 -0.72
N ILE A 84 4.28 7.72 -1.36
CA ILE A 84 4.61 9.07 -1.84
C ILE A 84 3.77 9.44 -3.05
N ALA A 85 3.59 8.51 -3.99
CA ALA A 85 2.74 8.76 -5.14
C ALA A 85 1.27 8.95 -4.74
N GLY A 86 0.76 8.17 -3.79
CA GLY A 86 -0.59 8.30 -3.25
C GLY A 86 -0.79 9.65 -2.57
N PHE A 87 0.15 10.07 -1.73
CA PHE A 87 0.13 11.40 -1.11
C PHE A 87 0.20 12.54 -2.15
N THR A 88 1.04 12.39 -3.17
CA THR A 88 1.17 13.34 -4.28
C THR A 88 -0.11 13.42 -5.11
N ALA A 89 -0.69 12.28 -5.46
CA ALA A 89 -1.95 12.22 -6.20
C ALA A 89 -3.10 12.81 -5.36
N ALA A 90 -3.14 12.55 -4.04
CA ALA A 90 -4.12 13.14 -3.15
C ALA A 90 -4.05 14.67 -3.11
N TYR A 91 -2.85 15.25 -3.19
CA TYR A 91 -2.67 16.69 -3.32
C TYR A 91 -3.29 17.23 -4.62
N TRP A 92 -3.02 16.60 -5.78
CA TRP A 92 -3.54 17.04 -7.08
C TRP A 92 -5.03 16.80 -7.27
N VAL A 93 -5.55 15.68 -6.76
CA VAL A 93 -6.98 15.35 -6.79
C VAL A 93 -7.75 16.30 -5.87
N GLY A 94 -7.16 16.69 -4.74
CA GLY A 94 -7.82 17.49 -3.72
C GLY A 94 -8.65 16.65 -2.73
N PRO A 95 -9.21 17.32 -1.71
CA PRO A 95 -9.85 16.65 -0.58
C PRO A 95 -11.23 16.08 -0.90
N ARG A 96 -11.66 15.07 -0.14
CA ARG A 96 -13.08 14.66 -0.05
C ARG A 96 -13.93 15.79 0.52
N SER A 97 -15.24 15.60 0.47
CA SER A 97 -16.18 16.55 1.07
C SER A 97 -15.84 16.79 2.56
N LYS A 98 -16.12 18.00 3.06
CA LYS A 98 -15.87 18.32 4.46
C LYS A 98 -16.63 17.39 5.41
N LYS A 99 -17.86 17.03 5.03
CA LYS A 99 -18.73 16.11 5.79
C LYS A 99 -18.06 14.73 5.95
N ASP A 100 -17.49 14.17 4.89
CA ASP A 100 -16.83 12.87 4.94
C ASP A 100 -15.55 12.92 5.77
N ARG A 101 -14.81 14.03 5.69
CA ARG A 101 -13.56 14.22 6.46
C ARG A 101 -13.81 14.39 7.95
N GLU A 102 -14.89 15.05 8.34
CA GLU A 102 -15.26 15.21 9.75
C GLU A 102 -15.84 13.92 10.36
N ARG A 103 -16.47 13.07 9.53
CA ARG A 103 -17.05 11.80 9.97
C ARG A 103 -16.77 10.68 8.96
N PHE A 104 -15.65 9.97 9.18
CA PHE A 104 -15.21 8.85 8.34
C PHE A 104 -15.14 7.51 9.11
N PRO A 105 -16.28 6.95 9.58
CA PRO A 105 -16.28 5.64 10.20
C PRO A 105 -16.00 4.54 9.14
N PRO A 106 -15.34 3.44 9.52
CA PRO A 106 -15.21 2.29 8.63
C PRO A 106 -16.59 1.74 8.29
N ASN A 107 -16.82 1.42 7.01
CA ASN A 107 -18.09 0.83 6.56
C ASN A 107 -18.28 -0.60 7.11
N ASN A 108 -17.21 -1.39 7.20
CA ASN A 108 -17.25 -2.77 7.66
C ASN A 108 -15.93 -3.23 8.31
N VAL A 109 -15.90 -3.27 9.64
CA VAL A 109 -14.71 -3.69 10.42
C VAL A 109 -14.37 -5.17 10.23
N LEU A 110 -15.37 -6.03 10.01
CA LEU A 110 -15.14 -7.47 9.80
C LEU A 110 -14.47 -7.73 8.46
N LEU A 111 -14.89 -7.06 7.40
CA LEU A 111 -14.26 -7.16 6.08
C LEU A 111 -12.83 -6.62 6.11
N MET A 112 -12.59 -5.53 6.83
CA MET A 112 -11.24 -5.01 7.08
C MET A 112 -10.36 -6.06 7.78
N LEU A 113 -10.88 -6.76 8.80
CA LEU A 113 -10.16 -7.82 9.50
C LEU A 113 -9.87 -9.04 8.61
N ALA A 114 -10.81 -9.42 7.74
CA ALA A 114 -10.58 -10.47 6.76
C ALA A 114 -9.45 -10.07 5.79
N GLY A 115 -9.47 -8.84 5.28
CA GLY A 115 -8.38 -8.28 4.47
C GLY A 115 -7.04 -8.26 5.20
N ALA A 116 -7.03 -7.88 6.49
CA ALA A 116 -5.84 -7.89 7.32
C ALA A 116 -5.24 -9.30 7.47
N GLY A 117 -6.08 -10.32 7.69
CA GLY A 117 -5.66 -11.72 7.74
C GLY A 117 -5.08 -12.22 6.42
N LEU A 118 -5.71 -11.88 5.29
CA LEU A 118 -5.20 -12.20 3.95
C LEU A 118 -3.86 -11.51 3.66
N LEU A 119 -3.72 -10.24 4.04
CA LEU A 119 -2.45 -9.51 3.88
C LEU A 119 -1.34 -10.15 4.69
N TRP A 120 -1.55 -10.46 5.98
CA TRP A 120 -0.52 -11.09 6.81
C TRP A 120 -0.11 -12.45 6.23
N MET A 121 -1.09 -13.30 5.91
CA MET A 121 -0.81 -14.61 5.31
C MET A 121 -0.06 -14.50 3.97
N GLY A 122 -0.52 -13.62 3.09
CA GLY A 122 0.09 -13.37 1.79
C GLY A 122 1.50 -12.77 1.89
N TRP A 123 1.79 -12.01 2.94
CA TRP A 123 3.11 -11.38 3.13
C TRP A 123 4.24 -12.38 3.35
N ALA A 124 3.93 -13.58 3.85
CA ALA A 124 4.90 -14.67 3.92
C ALA A 124 5.37 -15.09 2.51
N GLY A 125 4.47 -15.13 1.52
CA GLY A 125 4.83 -15.35 0.12
C GLY A 125 5.51 -14.14 -0.51
N PHE A 126 5.10 -12.93 -0.13
CA PHE A 126 5.69 -11.67 -0.59
C PHE A 126 7.18 -11.57 -0.20
N ASN A 127 7.50 -11.72 1.09
CA ASN A 127 8.89 -11.63 1.56
C ASN A 127 9.65 -12.96 1.37
N GLY A 128 9.00 -14.10 1.64
CA GLY A 128 9.64 -15.41 1.54
C GLY A 128 9.93 -15.87 0.12
N GLY A 129 9.16 -15.40 -0.86
CA GLY A 129 9.34 -15.78 -2.28
C GLY A 129 10.38 -14.94 -3.02
N ASP A 130 10.84 -13.83 -2.43
CA ASP A 130 11.70 -12.85 -3.10
C ASP A 130 13.09 -13.36 -3.52
N PRO A 131 13.74 -14.30 -2.80
CA PRO A 131 14.96 -14.95 -3.29
C PRO A 131 14.77 -15.89 -4.48
N TYR A 132 13.52 -16.10 -4.93
CA TYR A 132 13.13 -17.02 -6.00
C TYR A 132 13.64 -18.46 -5.81
N SER A 133 13.91 -18.84 -4.56
CA SER A 133 14.46 -20.15 -4.20
C SER A 133 14.18 -20.47 -2.73
N ALA A 134 14.13 -21.76 -2.41
CA ALA A 134 13.97 -22.24 -1.04
C ALA A 134 15.35 -22.34 -0.36
N ASN A 135 15.70 -21.31 0.40
CA ASN A 135 17.03 -21.13 0.98
C ASN A 135 16.96 -20.45 2.37
N VAL A 136 18.12 -20.07 2.91
CA VAL A 136 18.24 -19.52 4.27
C VAL A 136 17.60 -18.14 4.40
N ASP A 137 17.81 -17.23 3.45
CA ASP A 137 17.22 -15.89 3.43
C ASP A 137 15.71 -15.93 3.23
N SER A 138 15.18 -16.84 2.41
CA SER A 138 13.73 -17.09 2.28
C SER A 138 13.10 -17.47 3.64
N SER A 139 13.70 -18.43 4.35
CA SER A 139 13.20 -18.89 5.65
C SER A 139 13.29 -17.81 6.72
N MET A 140 14.40 -17.06 6.73
CA MET A 140 14.59 -15.91 7.62
C MET A 140 13.59 -14.80 7.32
N ALA A 141 13.30 -14.53 6.06
CA ALA A 141 12.32 -13.53 5.65
C ALA A 141 10.92 -13.84 6.15
N VAL A 142 10.47 -15.09 6.05
CA VAL A 142 9.16 -15.50 6.58
C VAL A 142 9.10 -15.34 8.10
N LEU A 143 10.14 -15.76 8.82
CA LEU A 143 10.19 -15.64 10.27
C LEU A 143 10.20 -14.17 10.73
N ASN A 144 11.08 -13.36 10.15
CA ASN A 144 11.21 -11.93 10.45
C ASN A 144 9.92 -11.16 10.14
N THR A 145 9.22 -11.52 9.07
CA THR A 145 7.92 -10.93 8.70
C THR A 145 6.91 -11.09 9.82
N ASN A 146 6.78 -12.30 10.37
CA ASN A 146 5.83 -12.59 11.43
C ASN A 146 6.22 -11.94 12.77
N ILE A 147 7.51 -11.99 13.14
CA ILE A 147 8.02 -11.38 14.37
C ILE A 147 7.77 -9.86 14.34
N CYS A 148 8.12 -9.20 13.24
CA CYS A 148 7.96 -7.75 13.10
C CYS A 148 6.49 -7.34 13.13
N ALA A 149 5.63 -8.02 12.36
CA ALA A 149 4.20 -7.74 12.31
C ALA A 149 3.53 -7.87 13.70
N ALA A 150 3.80 -8.98 14.40
CA ALA A 150 3.25 -9.22 15.73
C ALA A 150 3.75 -8.16 16.74
N THR A 151 5.04 -7.84 16.72
CA THR A 151 5.62 -6.85 17.63
C THR A 151 5.03 -5.45 17.36
N SER A 152 4.92 -5.06 16.10
CA SER A 152 4.38 -3.77 15.68
C SER A 152 2.89 -3.61 16.02
N LEU A 153 2.09 -4.66 15.81
CA LEU A 153 0.69 -4.72 16.24
C LEU A 153 0.57 -4.49 17.75
N LEU A 154 1.36 -5.20 18.56
CA LEU A 154 1.32 -5.09 20.01
C LEU A 154 1.71 -3.68 20.47
N VAL A 155 2.79 -3.13 19.92
CA VAL A 155 3.29 -1.80 20.29
C VAL A 155 2.28 -0.72 19.92
N TRP A 156 1.70 -0.77 18.72
CA TRP A 156 0.64 0.16 18.32
C TRP A 156 -0.55 0.09 19.27
N THR A 157 -1.01 -1.13 19.57
CA THR A 157 -2.15 -1.35 20.46
C THR A 157 -1.86 -0.85 21.88
N TRP A 158 -0.64 -1.04 22.38
CA TRP A 158 -0.21 -0.48 23.66
C TRP A 158 -0.22 1.04 23.66
N LEU A 159 0.26 1.68 22.59
CA LEU A 159 0.21 3.13 22.46
C LEU A 159 -1.23 3.65 22.44
N ASP A 160 -2.14 2.97 21.74
CA ASP A 160 -3.57 3.32 21.76
C ASP A 160 -4.16 3.20 23.17
N VAL A 161 -3.84 2.14 23.91
CA VAL A 161 -4.28 2.00 25.30
C VAL A 161 -3.66 3.07 26.21
N ILE A 162 -2.38 3.40 26.04
CA ILE A 162 -1.69 4.39 26.88
C ILE A 162 -2.26 5.80 26.66
N PHE A 163 -2.40 6.22 25.41
CA PHE A 163 -2.78 7.59 25.04
C PHE A 163 -4.28 7.80 24.88
N PHE A 164 -5.03 6.79 24.41
CA PHE A 164 -6.47 6.87 24.17
C PHE A 164 -7.31 6.01 25.13
N LYS A 165 -6.67 5.31 26.09
CA LYS A 165 -7.31 4.54 27.18
C LYS A 165 -8.15 3.34 26.74
N LYS A 166 -8.15 3.01 25.45
CA LYS A 166 -8.88 1.87 24.87
C LYS A 166 -8.08 1.23 23.73
N PRO A 167 -8.10 -0.10 23.58
CA PRO A 167 -7.53 -0.75 22.41
C PRO A 167 -8.37 -0.43 21.17
N SER A 168 -7.72 -0.28 20.02
CA SER A 168 -8.36 -0.03 18.73
C SER A 168 -8.09 -1.20 17.78
N VAL A 169 -9.14 -1.80 17.21
CA VAL A 169 -9.00 -2.84 16.19
C VAL A 169 -8.39 -2.27 14.90
N ILE A 170 -8.81 -1.06 14.51
CA ILE A 170 -8.24 -0.34 13.36
C ILE A 170 -6.76 -0.04 13.65
N GLY A 171 -6.44 0.38 14.87
CA GLY A 171 -5.06 0.62 15.30
C GLY A 171 -4.22 -0.64 15.25
N ALA A 172 -4.73 -1.77 15.74
CA ALA A 172 -4.03 -3.06 15.66
C ALA A 172 -3.74 -3.48 14.20
N VAL A 173 -4.69 -3.27 13.28
CA VAL A 173 -4.47 -3.51 11.83
C VAL A 173 -3.43 -2.56 11.25
N GLN A 174 -3.44 -1.28 11.62
CA GLN A 174 -2.40 -0.33 11.20
C GLN A 174 -1.01 -0.71 11.76
N GLY A 175 -0.93 -1.14 13.02
CA GLY A 175 0.27 -1.67 13.64
C GLY A 175 0.81 -2.90 12.92
N MET A 176 -0.07 -3.84 12.56
CA MET A 176 0.29 -4.99 11.74
C MET A 176 0.86 -4.58 10.38
N ILE A 177 0.15 -3.74 9.62
CA ILE A 177 0.58 -3.29 8.28
C ILE A 177 1.94 -2.58 8.35
N THR A 178 2.12 -1.66 9.31
CA THR A 178 3.38 -0.91 9.44
C THR A 178 4.56 -1.81 9.81
N GLY A 179 4.35 -2.86 10.60
CA GLY A 179 5.36 -3.88 10.86
C GLY A 179 5.72 -4.68 9.62
N LEU A 180 4.71 -5.13 8.89
CA LEU A 180 4.89 -5.84 7.62
C LEU A 180 5.63 -4.99 6.58
N VAL A 181 5.27 -3.71 6.44
CA VAL A 181 5.95 -2.77 5.54
C VAL A 181 7.39 -2.49 5.95
N SER A 182 7.63 -2.25 7.25
CA SER A 182 8.95 -1.87 7.75
C SER A 182 9.97 -3.00 7.58
N ILE A 183 9.55 -4.26 7.75
CA ILE A 183 10.49 -5.39 7.59
C ILE A 183 10.74 -5.75 6.12
N THR A 184 9.83 -5.42 5.19
CA THR A 184 9.95 -5.72 3.75
C THR A 184 11.35 -5.48 3.13
N PRO A 185 12.02 -4.31 3.29
CA PRO A 185 13.33 -4.07 2.69
C PRO A 185 14.47 -4.87 3.34
N GLY A 186 14.28 -5.45 4.51
CA GLY A 186 15.29 -6.16 5.28
C GLY A 186 14.94 -7.60 5.64
N ALA A 187 13.83 -8.14 5.15
CA ALA A 187 13.23 -9.36 5.69
C ALA A 187 14.20 -10.55 5.67
N GLY A 188 14.88 -10.81 4.55
CA GLY A 188 15.92 -11.84 4.46
C GLY A 188 17.33 -11.35 4.77
N LEU A 189 17.50 -10.10 5.21
CA LEU A 189 18.81 -9.45 5.39
C LEU A 189 19.17 -9.21 6.86
N VAL A 190 18.24 -9.36 7.79
CA VAL A 190 18.47 -9.10 9.22
C VAL A 190 18.25 -10.34 10.08
N GLN A 191 18.83 -10.34 11.27
CA GLN A 191 18.62 -11.40 12.26
C GLN A 191 17.27 -11.23 12.99
N GLY A 192 16.71 -12.33 13.52
CA GLY A 192 15.38 -12.33 14.16
C GLY A 192 15.21 -11.36 15.33
N TRP A 193 16.26 -11.11 16.10
CA TRP A 193 16.22 -10.10 17.17
C TRP A 193 16.05 -8.68 16.61
N ALA A 194 16.61 -8.39 15.43
CA ALA A 194 16.47 -7.09 14.79
C ALA A 194 15.03 -6.90 14.29
N ALA A 195 14.36 -7.96 13.84
CA ALA A 195 12.94 -7.89 13.46
C ALA A 195 12.02 -7.42 14.61
N ILE A 196 12.38 -7.73 15.87
CA ILE A 196 11.70 -7.17 17.05
C ILE A 196 11.90 -5.66 17.13
N VAL A 197 13.13 -5.17 16.92
CA VAL A 197 13.44 -3.74 16.92
C VAL A 197 12.70 -3.02 15.79
N PHE A 198 12.64 -3.62 14.59
CA PHE A 198 11.81 -3.12 13.49
C PHE A 198 10.36 -2.98 13.93
N GLY A 199 9.79 -4.01 14.56
CA GLY A 199 8.41 -4.00 15.03
C GLY A 199 8.13 -2.93 16.08
N ILE A 200 9.05 -2.73 17.03
CA ILE A 200 8.92 -1.66 18.04
C ILE A 200 8.89 -0.28 17.38
N LEU A 201 9.81 -0.05 16.43
CA LEU A 201 9.91 1.25 15.77
C LEU A 201 8.76 1.47 14.78
N SER A 202 8.32 0.45 14.05
CA SER A 202 7.19 0.56 13.12
C SER A 202 5.84 0.69 13.82
N GLY A 203 5.68 0.12 15.01
CA GLY A 203 4.49 0.29 15.83
C GLY A 203 4.41 1.67 16.47
N SER A 204 5.54 2.38 16.61
CA SER A 204 5.61 3.66 17.33
C SER A 204 5.80 4.88 16.45
N VAL A 205 6.68 4.84 15.44
CA VAL A 205 6.99 6.00 14.58
C VAL A 205 5.83 6.34 13.63
N PRO A 206 5.32 5.41 12.79
CA PRO A 206 4.08 5.62 12.06
C PRO A 206 2.89 6.05 12.94
N TRP A 207 2.70 5.41 14.11
CA TRP A 207 1.69 5.81 15.10
C TRP A 207 1.85 7.28 15.49
N PHE A 208 3.06 7.69 15.86
CA PHE A 208 3.37 9.07 16.25
C PHE A 208 3.08 10.06 15.11
N THR A 209 3.53 9.72 13.90
CA THR A 209 3.31 10.60 12.74
C THR A 209 1.83 10.74 12.40
N MET A 210 1.06 9.67 12.44
CA MET A 210 -0.37 9.68 12.11
C MET A 210 -1.21 10.31 13.22
N MET A 211 -0.95 9.98 14.48
CA MET A 211 -1.81 10.39 15.60
C MET A 211 -1.46 11.77 16.16
N ILE A 212 -0.20 12.21 16.03
CA ILE A 212 0.30 13.46 16.62
C ILE A 212 0.74 14.46 15.55
N VAL A 213 1.67 14.08 14.67
CA VAL A 213 2.24 15.03 13.69
C VAL A 213 1.20 15.50 12.69
N HIS A 214 0.41 14.58 12.12
CA HIS A 214 -0.64 14.89 11.16
C HIS A 214 -1.65 15.91 11.70
N LYS A 215 -2.00 15.83 13.00
CA LYS A 215 -2.95 16.76 13.63
C LYS A 215 -2.37 18.15 13.91
N ARG A 216 -1.05 18.30 13.90
CA ARG A 216 -0.36 19.56 14.24
C ARG A 216 0.20 20.28 13.03
N TRP A 217 0.49 19.56 11.95
CA TRP A 217 1.11 20.15 10.77
C TRP A 217 0.09 20.49 9.70
N SER A 218 -0.14 21.78 9.48
CA SER A 218 -1.16 22.29 8.55
C SER A 218 -1.02 21.70 7.15
N LEU A 219 0.20 21.55 6.61
CA LEU A 219 0.41 20.99 5.28
C LEU A 219 -0.17 19.57 5.15
N LEU A 220 0.05 18.70 6.14
CA LEU A 220 -0.50 17.35 6.12
C LEU A 220 -2.03 17.35 6.22
N GLN A 221 -2.61 18.29 6.96
CA GLN A 221 -4.07 18.41 7.07
C GLN A 221 -4.75 18.90 5.78
N HIS A 222 -4.01 19.58 4.91
CA HIS A 222 -4.53 20.00 3.60
C HIS A 222 -4.58 18.84 2.61
N ILE A 223 -3.73 17.83 2.79
CA ILE A 223 -3.64 16.67 1.89
C ILE A 223 -4.46 15.53 2.48
N ASP A 224 -5.63 15.29 1.88
CA ASP A 224 -6.55 14.24 2.31
C ASP A 224 -6.15 12.88 1.75
N ASP A 225 -5.15 12.27 2.39
CA ASP A 225 -4.74 10.88 2.16
C ASP A 225 -5.74 9.93 2.85
N THR A 226 -6.71 9.42 2.09
CA THR A 226 -7.94 8.78 2.63
C THR A 226 -7.70 7.72 3.70
N LEU A 227 -6.76 6.80 3.46
CA LEU A 227 -6.44 5.71 4.40
C LEU A 227 -5.13 5.95 5.18
N GLY A 228 -4.49 7.10 5.02
CA GLY A 228 -3.21 7.42 5.66
C GLY A 228 -2.04 6.57 5.14
N VAL A 229 -2.05 6.24 3.84
CA VAL A 229 -1.01 5.45 3.14
C VAL A 229 0.38 6.08 3.29
N PHE A 230 0.47 7.40 3.36
CA PHE A 230 1.72 8.12 3.64
C PHE A 230 2.36 7.63 4.95
N HIS A 231 1.59 7.45 6.01
CA HIS A 231 2.10 7.03 7.30
C HIS A 231 2.35 5.51 7.34
N THR A 232 1.42 4.71 6.82
CA THR A 232 1.51 3.25 6.90
C THR A 232 2.47 2.63 5.90
N HIS A 233 2.73 3.30 4.76
CA HIS A 233 3.61 2.81 3.70
C HIS A 233 4.84 3.69 3.47
N ALA A 234 4.72 5.02 3.29
CA ALA A 234 5.90 5.84 3.00
C ALA A 234 6.82 6.01 4.22
N ILE A 235 6.28 6.41 5.37
CA ILE A 235 7.06 6.56 6.61
C ILE A 235 7.59 5.21 7.08
N ALA A 236 6.74 4.17 7.11
CA ALA A 236 7.17 2.83 7.48
C ALA A 236 8.20 2.24 6.50
N GLY A 237 8.07 2.49 5.20
CA GLY A 237 9.02 2.00 4.18
C GLY A 237 10.40 2.68 4.27
N ILE A 238 10.45 4.00 4.50
CA ILE A 238 11.71 4.71 4.78
C ILE A 238 12.35 4.17 6.06
N LEU A 239 11.56 4.07 7.13
CA LEU A 239 12.02 3.53 8.41
C LEU A 239 12.62 2.14 8.22
N GLY A 240 11.90 1.24 7.55
CA GLY A 240 12.37 -0.09 7.23
C GLY A 240 13.69 -0.09 6.48
N GLY A 241 13.80 0.71 5.42
CA GLY A 241 15.04 0.80 4.65
C GLY A 241 16.21 1.34 5.47
N VAL A 242 15.99 2.33 6.33
CA VAL A 242 17.04 2.86 7.25
C VAL A 242 17.47 1.79 8.25
N LEU A 243 16.51 1.06 8.83
CA LEU A 243 16.79 -0.03 9.77
C LEU A 243 17.51 -1.19 9.08
N THR A 244 17.20 -1.50 7.82
CA THR A 244 18.01 -2.43 7.02
C THR A 244 19.44 -1.92 6.91
N GLY A 245 19.64 -0.64 6.61
CA GLY A 245 20.98 -0.06 6.57
C GLY A 245 21.73 -0.08 7.90
N LEU A 246 21.01 -0.18 9.03
CA LEU A 246 21.60 -0.31 10.35
C LEU A 246 21.91 -1.77 10.70
N PHE A 247 21.01 -2.71 10.40
CA PHE A 247 21.00 -4.07 10.93
C PHE A 247 21.28 -5.19 9.91
N ALA A 248 21.52 -4.86 8.64
CA ALA A 248 21.76 -5.87 7.62
C ALA A 248 23.00 -6.73 7.92
N GLU A 249 22.82 -8.04 7.96
CA GLU A 249 23.82 -8.99 8.40
C GLU A 249 24.77 -9.35 7.24
N PRO A 250 26.10 -9.39 7.44
CA PRO A 250 27.05 -9.47 6.33
C PRO A 250 26.93 -10.71 5.44
N GLN A 251 26.63 -11.88 6.01
CA GLN A 251 26.49 -13.15 5.32
C GLN A 251 25.21 -13.16 4.50
N LEU A 252 24.10 -12.65 5.06
CA LEU A 252 22.84 -12.45 4.34
C LEU A 252 23.00 -11.44 3.19
N CYS A 253 23.71 -10.34 3.42
CA CYS A 253 24.01 -9.34 2.38
C CYS A 253 24.78 -9.93 1.19
N ALA A 254 25.72 -10.83 1.46
CA ALA A 254 26.54 -11.47 0.42
C ALA A 254 25.73 -12.40 -0.51
N MET A 255 24.52 -12.80 -0.10
CA MET A 255 23.60 -13.60 -0.92
C MET A 255 22.67 -12.72 -1.77
N PHE A 256 22.53 -11.43 -1.44
CA PHE A 256 21.56 -10.53 -2.05
C PHE A 256 22.20 -9.47 -2.96
N LEU A 257 23.21 -8.74 -2.48
CA LEU A 257 23.81 -7.63 -3.25
C LEU A 257 25.00 -8.09 -4.10
N PRO A 258 25.23 -7.45 -5.27
CA PRO A 258 26.46 -7.65 -6.05
C PRO A 258 27.67 -6.95 -5.41
N VAL A 259 27.44 -6.03 -4.46
CA VAL A 259 28.49 -5.27 -3.78
C VAL A 259 29.05 -6.10 -2.62
N VAL A 260 30.30 -6.54 -2.78
CA VAL A 260 31.03 -7.32 -1.76
C VAL A 260 31.20 -6.54 -0.45
N ASN A 261 31.24 -7.27 0.67
CA ASN A 261 31.44 -6.71 2.02
C ASN A 261 30.36 -5.69 2.47
N SER A 262 29.19 -5.71 1.85
CA SER A 262 28.02 -4.95 2.30
C SER A 262 27.56 -5.45 3.67
N LYS A 263 27.25 -4.53 4.58
CA LYS A 263 26.82 -4.80 5.95
C LYS A 263 26.13 -3.59 6.56
N GLY A 264 25.30 -3.81 7.57
CA GLY A 264 24.66 -2.74 8.33
C GLY A 264 25.61 -2.02 9.28
N GLY A 265 25.22 -0.81 9.69
CA GLY A 265 25.99 0.05 10.60
C GLY A 265 26.47 -0.61 11.90
N VAL A 266 25.66 -1.51 12.49
CA VAL A 266 26.02 -2.16 13.76
C VAL A 266 27.21 -3.13 13.65
N TYR A 267 27.54 -3.57 12.43
CA TYR A 267 28.65 -4.50 12.17
C TYR A 267 29.99 -3.78 11.93
N GLY A 268 30.02 -2.45 12.08
CA GLY A 268 31.25 -1.64 12.03
C GLY A 268 31.93 -1.55 10.65
N GLY A 269 33.13 -0.97 10.62
CA GLY A 269 33.91 -0.81 9.39
C GLY A 269 33.16 0.00 8.31
N SER A 270 33.04 -0.56 7.11
CA SER A 270 32.27 0.05 6.01
C SER A 270 30.77 0.13 6.27
N GLY A 271 30.22 -0.55 7.28
CA GLY A 271 28.76 -0.65 7.50
C GLY A 271 28.06 0.69 7.71
N GLY A 272 28.76 1.70 8.25
CA GLY A 272 28.20 3.04 8.44
C GLY A 272 27.74 3.71 7.14
N ILE A 273 28.34 3.36 5.98
CA ILE A 273 27.93 3.90 4.68
C ILE A 273 26.55 3.38 4.25
N GLN A 274 26.11 2.24 4.78
CA GLN A 274 24.90 1.59 4.30
C GLN A 274 23.67 2.46 4.61
N ILE A 275 23.61 3.09 5.78
CA ILE A 275 22.53 4.04 6.13
C ILE A 275 22.45 5.18 5.09
N LEU A 276 23.59 5.73 4.67
CA LEU A 276 23.62 6.77 3.65
C LEU A 276 23.06 6.26 2.31
N LYS A 277 23.44 5.04 1.91
CA LYS A 277 22.91 4.41 0.68
C LYS A 277 21.40 4.26 0.75
N GLN A 278 20.87 3.79 1.87
CA GLN A 278 19.43 3.65 2.09
C GLN A 278 18.72 4.99 2.01
N LEU A 279 19.23 6.02 2.68
CA LEU A 279 18.65 7.38 2.64
C LEU A 279 18.67 7.97 1.23
N ALA A 280 19.76 7.84 0.50
CA ALA A 280 19.86 8.34 -0.87
C ALA A 280 19.01 7.54 -1.87
N GLY A 281 18.90 6.22 -1.71
CA GLY A 281 17.98 5.38 -2.48
C GLY A 281 16.52 5.77 -2.22
N GLY A 282 16.15 5.92 -0.95
CA GLY A 282 14.83 6.41 -0.55
C GLY A 282 14.53 7.80 -1.10
N ALA A 283 15.48 8.74 -1.00
CA ALA A 283 15.35 10.08 -1.56
C ALA A 283 15.18 10.07 -3.09
N SER A 284 15.86 9.16 -3.80
CA SER A 284 15.71 8.99 -5.25
C SER A 284 14.29 8.53 -5.60
N ILE A 285 13.74 7.56 -4.88
CA ILE A 285 12.36 7.07 -5.07
C ILE A 285 11.32 8.14 -4.71
N ILE A 286 11.54 8.88 -3.63
CA ILE A 286 10.69 10.00 -3.22
C ILE A 286 10.67 11.08 -4.30
N GLY A 287 11.85 11.53 -4.74
CA GLY A 287 11.98 12.59 -5.75
C GLY A 287 11.35 12.21 -7.08
N TRP A 288 11.60 10.97 -7.55
CA TRP A 288 11.02 10.48 -8.79
C TRP A 288 9.49 10.42 -8.71
N ASN A 289 8.93 9.85 -7.63
CA ASN A 289 7.48 9.74 -7.46
C ASN A 289 6.79 11.08 -7.22
N LEU A 290 7.43 12.05 -6.56
CA LEU A 290 6.88 13.40 -6.43
C LEU A 290 6.76 14.08 -7.80
N VAL A 291 7.81 14.02 -8.61
CA VAL A 291 7.87 14.71 -9.91
C VAL A 291 6.98 14.03 -10.94
N VAL A 292 7.17 12.72 -11.17
CA VAL A 292 6.50 12.02 -12.27
C VAL A 292 5.02 11.81 -11.98
N THR A 293 4.63 11.50 -10.73
CA THR A 293 3.20 11.44 -10.37
C THR A 293 2.52 12.79 -10.58
N SER A 294 3.20 13.90 -10.25
CA SER A 294 2.65 15.24 -10.51
C SER A 294 2.45 15.52 -11.99
N ILE A 295 3.43 15.18 -12.83
CA ILE A 295 3.33 15.30 -14.30
C ILE A 295 2.15 14.48 -14.83
N ILE A 296 1.99 13.24 -14.36
CA ILE A 296 0.89 12.36 -14.76
C ILE A 296 -0.46 12.96 -14.34
N CYS A 297 -0.60 13.42 -13.09
CA CYS A 297 -1.82 14.05 -12.62
C CYS A 297 -2.18 15.29 -13.46
N VAL A 298 -1.20 16.18 -13.71
CA VAL A 298 -1.42 17.37 -14.54
C VAL A 298 -1.82 16.98 -15.95
N ALA A 299 -1.12 16.04 -16.59
CA ALA A 299 -1.41 15.60 -17.95
C ALA A 299 -2.81 14.99 -18.08
N ILE A 300 -3.24 14.16 -17.12
CA ILE A 300 -4.60 13.60 -17.11
C ILE A 300 -5.63 14.71 -16.92
N ASN A 301 -5.37 15.67 -16.03
CA ASN A 301 -6.29 16.76 -15.72
C ASN A 301 -6.57 17.69 -16.92
N LEU A 302 -5.72 17.67 -17.95
CA LEU A 302 -5.98 18.40 -19.20
C LEU A 302 -7.12 17.79 -20.02
N ILE A 303 -7.44 16.50 -19.81
CA ILE A 303 -8.41 15.75 -20.62
C ILE A 303 -9.60 15.31 -19.77
N VAL A 304 -9.35 14.85 -18.54
CA VAL A 304 -10.36 14.30 -17.63
C VAL A 304 -10.17 14.92 -16.25
N PRO A 305 -11.23 15.45 -15.62
CA PRO A 305 -11.14 15.93 -14.25
C PRO A 305 -10.60 14.84 -13.32
N LEU A 306 -9.58 15.16 -12.52
CA LEU A 306 -9.01 14.21 -11.56
C LEU A 306 -9.99 13.83 -10.46
N ARG A 307 -10.85 14.76 -10.05
CA ARG A 307 -11.81 14.61 -8.96
C ARG A 307 -13.24 14.55 -9.49
N MET A 308 -14.06 13.72 -8.86
CA MET A 308 -15.50 13.72 -9.06
C MET A 308 -16.13 15.05 -8.62
N THR A 309 -17.27 15.39 -9.21
CA THR A 309 -18.04 16.58 -8.85
C THR A 309 -18.64 16.44 -7.46
N GLU A 310 -18.98 17.55 -6.78
CA GLU A 310 -19.63 17.50 -5.46
C GLU A 310 -20.95 16.70 -5.50
N GLU A 311 -21.71 16.77 -6.60
CA GLU A 311 -22.94 16.01 -6.78
C GLU A 311 -22.67 14.50 -6.82
N GLN A 312 -21.68 14.07 -7.60
CA GLN A 312 -21.26 12.66 -7.65
C GLN A 312 -20.74 12.17 -6.30
N LEU A 313 -20.00 13.00 -5.56
CA LEU A 313 -19.52 12.65 -4.22
C LEU A 313 -20.66 12.46 -3.21
N MET A 314 -21.74 13.23 -3.35
CA MET A 314 -22.91 13.10 -2.49
C MET A 314 -23.71 11.82 -2.77
N ILE A 315 -23.74 11.36 -4.02
CA ILE A 315 -24.42 10.12 -4.42
C ILE A 315 -23.54 8.88 -4.15
N GLY A 316 -22.24 8.99 -4.40
CA GLY A 316 -21.28 7.90 -4.19
C GLY A 316 -21.26 6.89 -5.33
N ASP A 317 -21.16 5.60 -4.98
CA ASP A 317 -20.94 4.50 -5.94
C ASP A 317 -22.05 4.41 -7.00
N ASP A 318 -23.31 4.70 -6.65
CA ASP A 318 -24.44 4.68 -7.61
C ASP A 318 -24.23 5.68 -8.77
N ALA A 319 -23.65 6.87 -8.51
CA ALA A 319 -23.38 7.85 -9.57
C ALA A 319 -22.26 7.44 -10.54
N VAL A 320 -21.43 6.48 -10.16
CA VAL A 320 -20.24 6.07 -10.91
C VAL A 320 -20.42 4.70 -11.54
N HIS A 321 -21.00 3.77 -10.80
CA HIS A 321 -21.13 2.36 -11.12
C HIS A 321 -22.59 1.96 -11.40
N GLY A 322 -23.57 2.73 -10.92
CA GLY A 322 -24.99 2.34 -10.98
C GLY A 322 -25.32 1.16 -10.07
N GLU A 323 -24.47 0.92 -9.07
CA GLU A 323 -24.53 -0.23 -8.15
C GLU A 323 -24.46 0.26 -6.70
N GLU A 324 -25.18 -0.43 -5.82
CA GLU A 324 -25.06 -0.27 -4.36
C GLU A 324 -24.32 -1.47 -3.77
N ALA A 325 -23.27 -1.21 -2.97
CA ALA A 325 -22.47 -2.27 -2.36
C ALA A 325 -23.27 -3.18 -1.41
N TYR A 326 -24.30 -2.63 -0.77
CA TYR A 326 -25.21 -3.36 0.12
C TYR A 326 -26.66 -2.94 -0.16
N ALA A 327 -27.38 -3.77 -0.90
CA ALA A 327 -28.84 -3.67 -0.99
C ALA A 327 -29.46 -4.24 0.29
N LEU A 328 -29.37 -3.50 1.40
CA LEU A 328 -30.11 -3.80 2.63
C LEU A 328 -31.57 -3.38 2.41
N TRP A 329 -32.26 -4.05 1.49
CA TRP A 329 -33.67 -3.82 1.23
C TRP A 329 -34.50 -4.49 2.32
N ASP A 330 -34.89 -3.69 3.29
CA ASP A 330 -36.02 -3.97 4.17
C ASP A 330 -36.79 -2.65 4.30
N ASP A 331 -37.66 -2.40 3.30
CA ASP A 331 -38.89 -1.57 3.34
C ASP A 331 -39.35 -1.21 1.90
N GLY A 332 -39.95 -2.18 1.20
CA GLY A 332 -41.01 -1.94 0.22
C GLY A 332 -40.69 -1.35 -1.17
N GLU A 333 -39.50 -0.83 -1.45
CA GLU A 333 -39.17 -0.30 -2.79
C GLU A 333 -38.74 -1.44 -3.74
N LYS A 334 -39.51 -1.66 -4.81
CA LYS A 334 -39.18 -2.66 -5.84
C LYS A 334 -38.10 -2.11 -6.76
N TYR A 335 -37.10 -2.94 -7.06
CA TYR A 335 -36.12 -2.73 -8.12
C TYR A 335 -36.74 -2.08 -9.37
N ASP A 336 -36.31 -0.86 -9.71
CA ASP A 336 -36.74 -0.18 -10.93
C ASP A 336 -35.78 -0.53 -12.09
N SER A 337 -36.22 -1.45 -12.95
CA SER A 337 -35.48 -1.88 -14.13
C SER A 337 -35.30 -0.78 -15.19
N THR A 338 -35.96 0.37 -15.05
CA THR A 338 -35.86 1.47 -16.03
C THR A 338 -34.61 2.34 -15.84
N ARG A 339 -33.92 2.24 -14.69
CA ARG A 339 -32.69 3.02 -14.43
C ARG A 339 -31.49 2.59 -15.29
N HIS A 340 -31.51 1.39 -15.87
CA HIS A 340 -30.38 0.84 -16.66
C HIS A 340 -30.76 0.30 -18.05
N GLY A 341 -31.91 0.68 -18.61
CA GLY A 341 -32.38 0.15 -19.90
C GLY A 341 -32.75 1.23 -20.91
N GLN A 342 -31.79 1.69 -21.73
CA GLN A 342 -32.11 2.23 -23.06
C GLN A 342 -32.19 1.09 -24.07
N TYR A 343 -33.28 0.32 -24.04
CA TYR A 343 -33.76 -0.42 -25.21
C TYR A 343 -35.29 -0.44 -25.15
N SER A 344 -35.90 0.39 -25.99
CA SER A 344 -37.32 0.32 -26.29
C SER A 344 -37.55 -0.88 -27.21
N ASP A 345 -37.96 -2.02 -26.66
CA ASP A 345 -38.61 -3.05 -27.45
C ASP A 345 -40.12 -2.84 -27.36
N ASP A 346 -40.64 -2.03 -28.28
CA ASP A 346 -42.04 -2.06 -28.69
C ASP A 346 -42.32 -3.43 -29.31
N THR A 347 -42.71 -4.42 -28.49
CA THR A 347 -43.60 -5.48 -28.97
C THR A 347 -44.62 -5.87 -27.91
N SER A 348 -45.86 -5.51 -28.21
CA SER A 348 -47.08 -5.96 -27.56
C SER A 348 -47.11 -7.48 -27.37
N HIS A 349 -47.49 -7.96 -26.18
CA HIS A 349 -48.43 -9.08 -26.06
C HIS A 349 -49.15 -9.10 -24.70
N ASN A 350 -50.48 -8.99 -24.78
CA ASN A 350 -51.46 -9.27 -23.73
C ASN A 350 -51.19 -10.60 -23.01
N LYS A 351 -51.24 -10.59 -21.67
CA LYS A 351 -52.15 -11.44 -20.88
C LYS A 351 -52.16 -11.08 -19.39
N ALA A 352 -53.36 -11.07 -18.83
CA ALA A 352 -53.65 -10.86 -17.44
C ALA A 352 -53.54 -12.15 -16.60
N SER A 353 -53.29 -11.95 -15.29
CA SER A 353 -54.07 -12.51 -14.16
C SER A 353 -53.43 -13.57 -13.23
N ILE A 354 -53.50 -13.23 -11.92
CA ILE A 354 -53.64 -14.04 -10.68
C ILE A 354 -52.41 -14.74 -10.08
N GLY A 355 -52.20 -14.49 -8.78
CA GLY A 355 -51.57 -15.46 -7.88
C GLY A 355 -51.04 -14.88 -6.57
N ALA A 356 -51.92 -14.66 -5.58
CA ALA A 356 -51.56 -14.41 -4.19
C ALA A 356 -51.01 -15.68 -3.54
N THR A 357 -49.95 -15.62 -2.71
CA THR A 357 -49.86 -16.42 -1.46
C THR A 357 -48.86 -15.85 -0.45
N GLN A 358 -49.16 -16.15 0.81
CA GLN A 358 -48.76 -15.57 2.07
C GLN A 358 -47.35 -15.90 2.57
N VAL A 359 -46.90 -15.00 3.45
CA VAL A 359 -46.01 -15.14 4.61
C VAL A 359 -45.94 -16.56 5.21
N VAL A 360 -44.71 -17.08 5.39
CA VAL A 360 -44.17 -17.62 6.66
C VAL A 360 -42.73 -17.15 6.78
#